data_AF-A0A8T5URP1-F1
#
_entry.id   AF-A0A8T5URP1-F1
#
_cell.length_a   1.000
_cell.length_b   1.000
_cell.length_c   1.000
_cell.angle_alpha   90.00
_cell.angle_beta   90.00
_cell.angle_gamma   90.00
#
_symmetry.space_group_name_H-M   'P 1'
#
loop_
_entity.id
_entity.type
_entity.pdbx_description
1 polymer ?
#
loop_
_entity_poly.entity_id
_entity_poly.type
_entity_poly.pdbx_seq_one_letter_code
_entity_poly.pdbx_strand_id
1 'polypeptide(L)'
;MILFKDFHINPILRGEKTQTRRIWKKPRAKVGSVHLAKTQMLSTYYFAKLLITGIRKEKLCQITPEDAMKEGGYSVEEFVDIWNQINGKWSPDLEVTVIDFELAYSGIKKGDLVVLSNECAEHSIHGDIRWDVTEDPWWIPGNEMVRIQSGSSKIYSSFATKFLEKVEA
;
A
#
# COMPACT_ATOMS: atom_id res chain seq x y z
N MET A 1 10.46 -4.34 2.94
CA MET A 1 10.04 -2.95 2.61
C MET A 1 10.38 -2.62 1.17
N ILE A 2 9.72 -1.63 0.58
CA ILE A 2 9.99 -1.09 -0.75
C ILE A 2 10.04 0.44 -0.64
N LEU A 3 11.08 1.06 -1.23
CA LEU A 3 11.30 2.51 -1.17
C LEU A 3 10.73 3.22 -2.40
N PHE A 4 10.05 4.33 -2.17
CA PHE A 4 9.45 5.17 -3.20
C PHE A 4 9.85 6.63 -2.98
N LYS A 5 9.81 7.44 -4.05
CA LYS A 5 9.90 8.89 -3.94
C LYS A 5 8.54 9.45 -3.48
N ASP A 6 8.55 10.64 -2.89
CA ASP A 6 7.35 11.24 -2.29
C ASP A 6 6.19 11.40 -3.29
N PHE A 7 6.49 11.73 -4.55
CA PHE A 7 5.48 11.87 -5.60
C PHE A 7 4.75 10.55 -5.96
N HIS A 8 5.28 9.40 -5.56
CA HIS A 8 4.59 8.11 -5.73
C HIS A 8 3.60 7.81 -4.61
N ILE A 9 3.56 8.56 -3.49
CA ILE A 9 2.66 8.27 -2.37
C ILE A 9 1.21 8.27 -2.83
N ASN A 10 0.73 9.39 -3.38
CA ASN A 10 -0.67 9.54 -3.75
C ASN A 10 -1.12 8.61 -4.88
N PRO A 11 -0.34 8.38 -5.96
CA PRO A 11 -0.67 7.36 -6.97
C PRO A 11 -0.80 5.95 -6.39
N ILE A 12 0.07 5.57 -5.44
CA ILE A 12 -0.03 4.26 -4.77
C ILE A 12 -1.29 4.20 -3.91
N LEU A 13 -1.55 5.23 -3.09
CA LEU A 13 -2.72 5.28 -2.20
C LEU A 13 -4.05 5.30 -2.95
N ARG A 14 -4.06 5.80 -4.21
CA ARG A 14 -5.23 5.77 -5.10
C ARG A 14 -5.34 4.49 -5.92
N GLY A 15 -4.38 3.56 -5.83
CA GLY A 15 -4.33 2.35 -6.64
C GLY A 15 -3.99 2.59 -8.12
N GLU A 16 -3.51 3.78 -8.48
CA GLU A 16 -3.09 4.14 -9.83
C GLU A 16 -1.71 3.54 -10.14
N LYS A 17 -0.77 3.67 -9.20
CA LYS A 17 0.55 3.02 -9.28
C LYS A 17 0.48 1.63 -8.66
N THR A 18 0.53 0.61 -9.51
CA THR A 18 0.43 -0.82 -9.15
C THR A 18 1.66 -1.62 -9.61
N GLN A 19 2.66 -0.95 -10.19
CA GLN A 19 3.88 -1.57 -10.65
C GLN A 19 5.12 -0.75 -10.27
N THR A 20 6.25 -1.41 -10.09
CA THR A 20 7.56 -0.75 -9.96
C THR A 20 8.71 -1.60 -10.51
N ARG A 21 9.61 -0.96 -11.25
CA ARG A 21 10.89 -1.53 -11.72
C ARG A 21 12.04 -1.25 -10.76
N ARG A 22 12.87 -2.27 -10.53
CA ARG A 22 14.00 -2.24 -9.56
C ARG A 22 15.28 -2.85 -10.10
N ILE A 23 16.39 -2.17 -9.84
CA ILE A 23 17.76 -2.65 -10.13
C ILE A 23 18.27 -3.46 -8.92
N TRP A 24 17.61 -4.58 -8.61
CA TRP A 24 17.98 -5.43 -7.48
C TRP A 24 18.92 -6.57 -7.90
N LYS A 25 20.09 -6.65 -7.25
CA LYS A 25 21.05 -7.75 -7.43
C LYS A 25 20.56 -9.09 -6.86
N LYS A 26 19.67 -9.04 -5.86
CA LYS A 26 19.08 -10.21 -5.18
C LYS A 26 17.58 -9.98 -5.02
N PRO A 27 16.73 -11.03 -5.05
CA PRO A 27 15.31 -10.87 -4.77
C PRO A 27 15.08 -10.21 -3.41
N ARG A 28 14.23 -9.18 -3.35
CA ARG A 28 13.82 -8.51 -2.11
C ARG A 28 12.30 -8.47 -1.91
N ALA A 29 11.55 -9.22 -2.72
CA ALA A 29 10.12 -9.39 -2.66
C ALA A 29 9.77 -10.81 -3.13
N LYS A 30 8.60 -11.32 -2.73
CA LYS A 30 8.05 -12.60 -3.16
C LYS A 30 6.57 -12.41 -3.51
N VAL A 31 6.06 -13.10 -4.52
CA VAL A 31 4.61 -13.10 -4.78
C VAL A 31 3.87 -13.63 -3.55
N GLY A 32 2.80 -12.93 -3.16
CA GLY A 32 1.99 -13.19 -1.98
C GLY A 32 2.53 -12.58 -0.67
N SER A 33 3.73 -11.97 -0.66
CA SER A 33 4.23 -11.30 0.54
C SER A 33 3.71 -9.87 0.66
N VAL A 34 3.54 -9.39 1.89
CA VAL A 34 3.18 -7.99 2.18
C VAL A 34 4.42 -7.19 2.57
N HIS A 35 4.63 -6.04 1.93
CA HIS A 35 5.79 -5.16 2.13
C HIS A 35 5.35 -3.76 2.57
N LEU A 36 6.07 -3.18 3.54
CA LEU A 36 5.93 -1.76 3.89
C LEU A 36 6.44 -0.86 2.76
N ALA A 37 5.63 0.10 2.32
CA ALA A 37 6.02 1.17 1.39
C ALA A 37 6.51 2.40 2.18
N LYS A 38 7.74 2.84 1.89
CA LYS A 38 8.42 3.91 2.64
C LYS A 38 9.05 4.93 1.69
N THR A 39 9.28 6.14 2.17
CA THR A 39 10.08 7.15 1.46
C THR A 39 11.52 7.24 1.97
N GLN A 40 11.77 6.71 3.17
CA GLN A 40 13.08 6.71 3.82
C GLN A 40 13.43 5.31 4.36
N MET A 41 14.69 4.88 4.18
CA MET A 41 15.13 3.50 4.48
C MET A 41 15.05 3.14 5.97
N LEU A 42 15.51 4.04 6.84
CA LEU A 42 15.64 3.79 8.28
C LEU A 42 14.51 4.41 9.11
N SER A 43 13.57 5.10 8.47
CA SER A 43 12.41 5.65 9.17
C SER A 43 11.49 4.52 9.66
N THR A 44 10.84 4.67 10.80
CA THR A 44 9.77 3.77 11.25
C THR A 44 8.47 4.03 10.48
N TYR A 45 8.31 5.23 9.91
CA TYR A 45 7.15 5.64 9.13
C TYR A 45 7.05 4.90 7.79
N TYR A 46 5.88 4.36 7.51
CA TYR A 46 5.48 3.81 6.21
C TYR A 46 4.14 4.44 5.81
N PHE A 47 3.93 4.65 4.52
CA PHE A 47 2.69 5.27 4.04
C PHE A 47 1.66 4.25 3.53
N ALA A 48 2.09 3.02 3.21
CA ALA A 48 1.20 1.94 2.78
C ALA A 48 1.77 0.55 3.08
N LYS A 49 0.91 -0.46 3.04
CA LYS A 49 1.29 -1.89 2.94
C LYS A 49 0.94 -2.38 1.53
N LEU A 50 1.85 -3.09 0.88
CA LEU A 50 1.69 -3.56 -0.49
C LEU A 50 1.71 -5.09 -0.54
N LEU A 51 0.66 -5.69 -1.10
CA LEU A 51 0.63 -7.10 -1.44
C LEU A 51 1.31 -7.29 -2.80
N ILE A 52 2.34 -8.12 -2.88
CA ILE A 52 3.03 -8.39 -4.14
C ILE A 52 2.25 -9.44 -4.93
N THR A 53 1.79 -9.09 -6.13
CA THR A 53 0.95 -9.94 -6.98
C THR A 53 1.72 -10.55 -8.15
N GLY A 54 2.85 -9.95 -8.54
CA GLY A 54 3.69 -10.43 -9.64
C GLY A 54 5.14 -10.02 -9.50
N ILE A 55 6.05 -10.89 -9.96
CA ILE A 55 7.48 -10.58 -10.08
C ILE A 55 7.98 -11.18 -11.39
N ARG A 56 8.65 -10.37 -12.21
CA ARG A 56 9.29 -10.82 -13.46
C ARG A 56 10.60 -10.09 -13.72
N LYS A 57 11.44 -10.69 -14.55
CA LYS A 57 12.65 -10.06 -15.10
C LYS A 57 12.37 -9.66 -16.54
N GLU A 58 12.80 -8.47 -16.92
CA GLU A 58 12.73 -7.99 -18.29
C GLU A 58 13.88 -7.01 -18.56
N LYS A 59 14.18 -6.81 -19.84
CA LYS A 59 14.99 -5.66 -20.26
C LYS A 59 14.18 -4.39 -20.10
N LEU A 60 14.82 -3.32 -19.65
CA LEU A 60 14.17 -2.03 -19.41
C LEU A 60 13.46 -1.48 -20.66
N CYS A 61 13.98 -1.75 -21.86
CA CYS A 61 13.33 -1.36 -23.12
C CYS A 61 12.02 -2.11 -23.44
N GLN A 62 11.67 -3.16 -22.69
CA GLN A 62 10.45 -3.93 -22.92
C GLN A 62 9.22 -3.32 -22.24
N ILE A 63 9.36 -2.16 -21.58
CA ILE A 63 8.22 -1.45 -21.01
C ILE A 63 7.17 -1.16 -22.09
N THR A 64 5.91 -1.48 -21.80
CA THR A 64 4.77 -1.15 -22.65
C THR A 64 4.05 0.11 -22.15
N PRO A 65 3.18 0.74 -22.95
CA PRO A 65 2.32 1.83 -22.49
C PRO A 65 1.48 1.46 -21.26
N GLU A 66 0.97 0.24 -21.20
CA GLU A 66 0.19 -0.26 -20.05
C GLU A 66 1.06 -0.39 -18.79
N ASP A 67 2.31 -0.82 -18.93
CA ASP A 67 3.25 -0.86 -17.82
C ASP A 67 3.62 0.55 -17.34
N ALA A 68 3.84 1.51 -18.24
CA ALA A 68 4.08 2.91 -17.88
C ALA A 68 2.89 3.52 -17.13
N MET A 69 1.66 3.19 -17.56
CA MET A 69 0.44 3.55 -16.85
C MET A 69 0.43 2.95 -15.43
N LYS A 70 0.80 1.68 -15.26
CA LYS A 70 0.88 1.04 -13.93
C LYS A 70 2.04 1.57 -13.07
N GLU A 71 3.07 2.16 -13.67
CA GLU A 71 4.18 2.81 -12.96
C GLU A 71 3.78 4.16 -12.34
N GLY A 72 2.58 4.67 -12.59
CA GLY A 72 2.07 5.88 -11.94
C GLY A 72 1.33 6.84 -12.85
N GLY A 73 0.73 6.33 -13.93
CA GLY A 73 -0.06 7.11 -14.87
C GLY A 73 0.74 7.72 -16.02
N TYR A 74 1.91 7.16 -16.34
CA TYR A 74 2.85 7.76 -17.29
C TYR A 74 2.65 7.26 -18.73
N SER A 75 3.09 8.06 -19.69
CA SER A 75 3.52 7.56 -21.01
C SER A 75 4.88 6.85 -20.89
N VAL A 76 5.31 6.13 -21.94
CA VAL A 76 6.63 5.49 -21.96
C VAL A 76 7.74 6.54 -21.90
N GLU A 77 7.59 7.66 -22.61
CA GLU A 77 8.53 8.78 -22.64
C GLU A 77 8.65 9.43 -21.25
N GLU A 78 7.51 9.72 -20.61
CA GLU A 78 7.49 10.26 -19.23
C GLU A 78 8.13 9.28 -18.24
N PHE A 79 7.90 7.98 -18.42
CA PHE A 79 8.56 6.97 -17.59
C PHE A 79 10.08 6.98 -17.77
N VAL A 80 10.60 7.15 -18.99
CA VAL A 80 12.04 7.26 -19.24
C VAL A 80 12.64 8.47 -18.50
N ASP A 81 11.94 9.60 -18.47
CA ASP A 81 12.38 10.80 -17.75
C ASP A 81 12.41 10.57 -16.23
N ILE A 82 11.34 9.98 -15.68
CA ILE A 82 11.27 9.60 -14.26
C ILE A 82 12.35 8.57 -13.91
N TRP A 83 12.60 7.60 -14.80
CA TRP A 83 13.68 6.63 -14.63
C TRP A 83 15.03 7.33 -14.52
N ASN A 84 15.32 8.26 -15.44
CA ASN A 84 16.55 9.03 -15.45
C ASN A 84 16.74 9.84 -14.16
N GLN A 85 15.67 10.44 -13.65
CA GLN A 85 15.70 11.20 -12.39
C GLN A 85 15.98 10.33 -11.16
N ILE A 86 15.44 9.11 -11.12
CA ILE A 86 15.53 8.24 -9.93
C ILE A 86 16.79 7.35 -9.97
N ASN A 87 17.10 6.77 -11.12
CA ASN A 87 18.08 5.70 -11.28
C ASN A 87 19.31 6.12 -12.12
N GLY A 88 19.27 7.30 -12.75
CA GLY A 88 20.27 7.73 -13.72
C GLY A 88 20.01 7.18 -15.12
N LYS A 89 21.02 7.27 -15.99
CA LYS A 89 20.87 7.07 -17.44
C LYS A 89 20.12 5.78 -17.83
N TRP A 90 19.12 5.95 -18.67
CA TRP A 90 18.41 4.87 -19.35
C TRP A 90 19.36 4.00 -20.17
N SER A 91 19.28 2.69 -19.97
CA SER A 91 19.99 1.69 -20.76
C SER A 91 19.00 0.61 -21.20
N PRO A 92 18.77 0.43 -22.51
CA PRO A 92 17.71 -0.44 -23.01
C PRO A 92 17.91 -1.91 -22.60
N ASP A 93 19.16 -2.38 -22.60
CA ASP A 93 19.51 -3.77 -22.27
C ASP A 93 19.63 -4.04 -20.77
N LEU A 94 19.41 -3.03 -19.91
CA LEU A 94 19.47 -3.22 -18.47
C LEU A 94 18.37 -4.18 -18.02
N GLU A 95 18.77 -5.29 -17.40
CA GLU A 95 17.82 -6.19 -16.76
C GLU A 95 17.28 -5.57 -15.46
N VAL A 96 15.95 -5.46 -15.38
CA VAL A 96 15.24 -4.96 -14.21
C VAL A 96 14.33 -6.02 -13.63
N THR A 97 14.04 -5.89 -12.35
CA THR A 97 12.96 -6.67 -11.71
C THR A 97 11.71 -5.83 -11.70
N VAL A 98 10.69 -6.27 -12.42
CA VAL A 98 9.35 -5.68 -12.34
C VAL A 98 8.60 -6.34 -11.21
N ILE A 99 7.92 -5.53 -10.43
CA ILE A 99 7.13 -5.95 -9.29
C ILE A 99 5.74 -5.36 -9.49
N ASP A 100 4.76 -6.23 -9.66
CA ASP A 100 3.34 -5.88 -9.63
C ASP A 100 2.85 -6.02 -8.18
N PHE A 101 2.04 -5.06 -7.75
CA PHE A 101 1.53 -5.00 -6.39
C PHE A 101 0.17 -4.31 -6.31
N GLU A 102 -0.52 -4.57 -5.21
CA GLU A 102 -1.76 -3.92 -4.84
C GLU A 102 -1.64 -3.35 -3.42
N LEU A 103 -2.47 -2.36 -3.08
CA LEU A 103 -2.64 -1.95 -1.68
C LEU A 103 -3.18 -3.13 -0.87
N ALA A 104 -2.51 -3.46 0.23
CA ALA A 104 -2.94 -4.54 1.12
C ALA A 104 -3.96 -4.00 2.11
N TYR A 105 -5.23 -4.35 1.89
CA TYR A 105 -6.35 -4.00 2.78
C TYR A 105 -6.38 -4.90 4.02
N SER A 106 -6.91 -4.41 5.14
CA SER A 106 -7.16 -5.26 6.34
C SER A 106 -8.22 -6.34 6.09
N GLY A 107 -8.97 -6.21 4.99
CA GLY A 107 -10.13 -7.03 4.68
C GLY A 107 -11.40 -6.59 5.40
N ILE A 108 -11.34 -5.60 6.31
CA ILE A 108 -12.51 -4.98 6.95
C ILE A 108 -13.37 -4.32 5.87
N LYS A 109 -14.70 -4.44 5.99
CA LYS A 109 -15.68 -3.86 5.06
C LYS A 109 -16.87 -3.31 5.82
N LYS A 110 -17.66 -2.46 5.15
CA LYS A 110 -18.95 -2.01 5.69
C LYS A 110 -19.81 -3.19 6.15
N GLY A 111 -20.37 -3.07 7.35
CA GLY A 111 -21.21 -4.08 7.98
C GLY A 111 -20.46 -5.17 8.76
N ASP A 112 -19.13 -5.16 8.74
CA ASP A 112 -18.37 -6.00 9.67
C ASP A 112 -18.54 -5.49 11.12
N LEU A 113 -18.46 -6.43 12.07
CA LEU A 113 -18.38 -6.13 13.49
C LEU A 113 -16.92 -6.26 13.94
N VAL A 114 -16.42 -5.27 14.68
CA VAL A 114 -15.00 -5.22 15.09
C VAL A 114 -14.84 -4.88 16.57
N VAL A 115 -13.68 -5.22 17.12
CA VAL A 115 -13.19 -4.80 18.44
C VAL A 115 -11.83 -4.14 18.31
N LEU A 116 -11.42 -3.37 19.32
CA LEU A 116 -10.07 -2.80 19.33
C LEU A 116 -9.04 -3.90 19.68
N SER A 117 -8.03 -4.07 18.85
CA SER A 117 -6.89 -4.96 19.14
C SER A 117 -6.16 -4.54 20.42
N ASN A 118 -5.47 -5.47 21.07
CA ASN A 118 -4.66 -5.20 22.28
C ASN A 118 -3.49 -4.23 22.03
N GLU A 119 -3.10 -4.04 20.76
CA GLU A 119 -2.06 -3.08 20.37
C GLU A 119 -2.56 -1.63 20.34
N CYS A 120 -3.89 -1.44 20.43
CA CYS A 120 -4.49 -0.12 20.48
C CYS A 120 -4.27 0.52 21.87
N ALA A 121 -3.76 1.75 21.90
CA ALA A 121 -3.58 2.49 23.15
C ALA A 121 -4.90 2.73 23.92
N GLU A 122 -6.04 2.72 23.21
CA GLU A 122 -7.38 2.89 23.78
C GLU A 122 -8.02 1.54 24.18
N HIS A 123 -7.34 0.40 23.98
CA HIS A 123 -7.89 -0.92 24.27
C HIS A 123 -8.32 -1.07 25.73
N SER A 124 -7.57 -0.51 26.69
CA SER A 124 -7.93 -0.59 28.12
C SER A 124 -9.25 0.11 28.46
N ILE A 125 -9.75 1.00 27.60
CA ILE A 125 -10.97 1.78 27.79
C ILE A 125 -12.11 1.22 26.92
N HIS A 126 -11.79 0.78 25.70
CA HIS A 126 -12.76 0.49 24.65
C HIS A 126 -12.61 -0.91 24.02
N GLY A 127 -11.71 -1.76 24.53
CA GLY A 127 -11.35 -3.07 23.98
C GLY A 127 -12.52 -4.05 23.87
N ASP A 128 -13.35 -4.12 24.91
CA ASP A 128 -14.50 -5.03 24.96
C ASP A 128 -15.74 -4.51 24.19
N ILE A 129 -15.68 -3.26 23.71
CA ILE A 129 -16.78 -2.66 22.96
C ILE A 129 -16.76 -3.22 21.54
N ARG A 130 -17.90 -3.75 21.11
CA ARG A 130 -18.13 -4.13 19.72
C ARG A 130 -18.62 -2.93 18.94
N TRP A 131 -18.01 -2.72 17.78
CA TRP A 131 -18.30 -1.59 16.92
C TRP A 131 -18.75 -2.06 15.54
N ASP A 132 -19.80 -1.45 15.03
CA ASP A 132 -20.27 -1.64 13.66
C ASP A 132 -19.43 -0.78 12.71
N VAL A 133 -18.95 -1.39 11.64
CA VAL A 133 -18.27 -0.69 10.56
C VAL A 133 -19.32 -0.04 9.65
N THR A 134 -19.39 1.28 9.63
CA THR A 134 -20.50 2.00 8.98
C THR A 134 -20.26 2.30 7.50
N GLU A 135 -19.00 2.28 7.06
CA GLU A 135 -18.55 2.64 5.71
C GLU A 135 -17.38 1.74 5.27
N ASP A 136 -17.14 1.64 3.96
CA ASP A 136 -15.98 0.91 3.46
C ASP A 136 -14.67 1.66 3.82
N PRO A 137 -13.58 0.94 4.12
CA PRO A 137 -12.34 1.61 4.50
C PRO A 137 -11.77 2.50 3.40
N TRP A 138 -11.09 3.57 3.82
CA TRP A 138 -10.37 4.49 2.94
C TRP A 138 -8.93 4.64 3.40
N TRP A 139 -8.01 4.91 2.48
CA TRP A 139 -6.61 5.11 2.83
C TRP A 139 -6.28 6.58 3.10
N ILE A 140 -5.56 6.81 4.20
CA ILE A 140 -4.76 8.02 4.42
C ILE A 140 -3.28 7.60 4.51
N PRO A 141 -2.31 8.52 4.38
CA PRO A 141 -0.90 8.17 4.52
C PRO A 141 -0.60 7.44 5.83
N GLY A 142 -0.22 6.16 5.72
CA GLY A 142 0.20 5.28 6.81
C GLY A 142 -0.90 4.45 7.46
N ASN A 143 -2.19 4.72 7.17
CA ASN A 143 -3.30 3.98 7.74
C ASN A 143 -4.42 3.77 6.72
N GLU A 144 -4.92 2.55 6.66
CA GLU A 144 -6.28 2.32 6.20
C GLU A 144 -7.20 2.69 7.36
N MET A 145 -8.17 3.55 7.09
CA MET A 145 -9.08 4.13 8.04
C MET A 145 -10.47 3.61 7.77
N VAL A 146 -11.28 3.54 8.81
CA VAL A 146 -12.68 3.16 8.71
C VAL A 146 -13.50 3.92 9.74
N ARG A 147 -14.78 4.13 9.45
CA ARG A 147 -15.72 4.72 10.42
C ARG A 147 -16.41 3.59 11.19
N ILE A 148 -16.36 3.69 12.51
CA ILE A 148 -17.00 2.75 13.42
C ILE A 148 -18.00 3.44 14.34
N GLN A 149 -19.03 2.71 14.75
CA GLN A 149 -20.08 3.18 15.64
C GLN A 149 -20.42 2.12 16.71
N SER A 150 -20.62 2.54 17.95
CA SER A 150 -21.11 1.67 19.03
C SER A 150 -22.64 1.78 19.12
N GLY A 151 -23.33 0.66 19.34
CA GLY A 151 -24.80 0.60 19.23
C GLY A 151 -25.59 1.55 20.14
N SER A 152 -25.13 1.82 21.36
CA SER A 152 -25.88 2.61 22.37
C SER A 152 -25.52 4.10 22.40
N SER A 153 -24.36 4.46 21.89
CA SER A 153 -23.86 5.82 21.86
C SER A 153 -23.48 6.15 20.43
N LYS A 154 -24.11 7.17 19.83
CA LYS A 154 -23.81 7.68 18.47
C LYS A 154 -22.40 8.32 18.39
N ILE A 155 -21.40 7.71 19.03
CA ILE A 155 -20.01 8.09 18.99
C ILE A 155 -19.46 7.50 17.69
N TYR A 156 -19.26 8.40 16.73
CA TYR A 156 -18.58 8.09 15.48
C TYR A 156 -17.10 8.38 15.66
N SER A 157 -16.28 7.36 15.41
CA SER A 157 -14.83 7.53 15.39
C SER A 157 -14.29 7.00 14.08
N SER A 158 -13.41 7.78 13.46
CA SER A 158 -12.54 7.27 12.39
C SER A 158 -11.37 6.55 13.04
N PHE A 159 -11.16 5.28 12.70
CA PHE A 159 -10.14 4.44 13.33
C PHE A 159 -9.25 3.76 12.30
N ALA A 160 -7.98 3.55 12.62
CA ALA A 160 -7.10 2.81 11.74
C ALA A 160 -7.41 1.31 11.83
N THR A 161 -7.68 0.66 10.70
CA THR A 161 -8.07 -0.76 10.64
C THR A 161 -7.03 -1.71 11.21
N LYS A 162 -5.75 -1.31 11.21
CA LYS A 162 -4.66 -2.09 11.84
C LYS A 162 -4.83 -2.28 13.35
N PHE A 163 -5.67 -1.47 14.00
CA PHE A 163 -5.98 -1.56 15.42
C PHE A 163 -7.35 -2.20 15.66
N LEU A 164 -7.97 -2.77 14.62
CA LEU A 164 -9.28 -3.41 14.67
C LEU A 164 -9.14 -4.88 14.35
N GLU A 165 -9.88 -5.71 15.09
CA GLU A 165 -10.00 -7.13 14.85
C GLU A 165 -11.45 -7.46 14.51
N LYS A 166 -11.66 -8.24 13.45
CA LYS A 166 -13.01 -8.71 13.10
C LYS A 166 -13.51 -9.68 14.15
N VAL A 167 -14.76 -9.51 14.54
CA VAL A 167 -15.48 -10.48 15.36
C VAL A 167 -16.17 -11.44 14.40
N GLU A 168 -15.76 -12.72 14.41
CA GLU A 168 -16.51 -13.77 13.72
C GLU A 168 -17.86 -13.96 14.41
N ALA A 169 -18.92 -14.16 13.61
CA ALA A 169 -20.28 -14.35 14.08
C ALA A 169 -20.48 -15.73 14.73
#